data_AF-A0ABD6BDZ0-F1
#
_entry.id   AF-A0ABD6BDZ0-F1
#
_cell.length_a   1.000
_cell.length_b   1.000
_cell.length_c   1.000
_cell.angle_alpha   90.00
_cell.angle_beta   90.00
_cell.angle_gamma   90.00
#
_symmetry.space_group_name_H-M   'P 1'
#
loop_
_entity.id
_entity.type
_entity.pdbx_description
1 polymer ?
#
loop_
_entity_poly.entity_id
_entity_poly.type
_entity_poly.pdbx_seq_one_letter_code
_entity_poly.pdbx_strand_id
1 'polypeptide(L)' 'MDPETARRCHVLFGVSLLLLTIGIGYCVVVGTCLADFAVVVAGLFVGWIALFYCVGNATIWG' A
#
# COMPACT_ATOMS: atom_id res chain seq x y z
N MET A 1 -0.62 4.74 -20.55
CA MET A 1 -0.39 3.62 -19.61
C MET A 1 -1.07 2.38 -20.16
N ASP A 2 -0.36 1.27 -20.23
CA ASP A 2 -0.98 -0.02 -20.52
C ASP A 2 -2.09 -0.35 -19.50
N PRO A 3 -3.23 -0.91 -19.94
CA PRO A 3 -4.34 -1.25 -19.06
C PRO A 3 -3.93 -2.27 -17.98
N GLU A 4 -2.95 -3.12 -18.27
CA GLU A 4 -2.39 -4.07 -17.31
C GLU A 4 -1.66 -3.37 -16.16
N THR A 5 -0.86 -2.34 -16.47
CA THR A 5 -0.11 -1.56 -15.46
C THR A 5 -1.06 -0.75 -14.58
N ALA A 6 -2.08 -0.14 -15.17
CA ALA A 6 -3.12 0.57 -14.41
C ALA A 6 -3.84 -0.36 -13.42
N ARG A 7 -4.17 -1.59 -13.83
CA ARG A 7 -4.79 -2.59 -12.96
C ARG A 7 -3.85 -3.03 -11.83
N ARG A 8 -2.57 -3.28 -12.11
CA ARG A 8 -1.56 -3.61 -11.08
C ARG A 8 -1.38 -2.49 -10.06
N CYS A 9 -1.35 -1.24 -10.53
CA CYS A 9 -1.27 -0.07 -9.67
C CYS A 9 -2.46 0.03 -8.70
N HIS A 10 -3.67 -0.21 -9.21
CA HIS A 10 -4.88 -0.19 -8.39
C HIS A 10 -4.87 -1.30 -7.33
N VAL A 11 -4.40 -2.50 -7.70
CA VAL A 11 -4.27 -3.63 -6.77
C VAL A 11 -3.23 -3.32 -5.68
N LEU A 12 -2.06 -2.80 -6.03
CA LEU A 12 -1.03 -2.44 -5.05
C LEU A 12 -1.52 -1.35 -4.07
N PHE A 13 -2.21 -0.33 -4.57
CA PHE A 13 -2.81 0.70 -3.72
C PHE A 13 -3.90 0.13 -2.81
N GLY A 14 -4.77 -0.73 -3.35
CA GLY A 14 -5.81 -1.39 -2.56
C GLY A 14 -5.24 -2.27 -1.45
N VAL A 15 -4.19 -3.03 -1.75
CA VAL A 15 -3.49 -3.88 -0.76
C VAL A 15 -2.84 -3.03 0.33
N SER A 16 -2.17 -1.93 -0.03
CA SER A 16 -1.58 -0.98 0.93
C SER A 16 -2.64 -0.39 1.87
N LEU A 17 -3.76 0.07 1.32
CA LEU A 17 -4.85 0.65 2.10
C LEU A 17 -5.47 -0.37 3.06
N LEU A 18 -5.59 -1.62 2.63
CA LEU A 18 -6.15 -2.71 3.43
C LEU A 18 -5.22 -3.09 4.59
N LEU A 19 -3.92 -3.21 4.32
CA LEU A 19 -2.90 -3.42 5.36
C LEU A 19 -2.87 -2.27 6.39
N LEU A 20 -2.94 -1.01 5.94
CA LEU A 20 -3.04 0.13 6.85
C LEU A 20 -4.30 0.09 7.71
N THR A 21 -5.45 -0.20 7.09
CA THR A 21 -6.74 -0.25 7.77
C THR A 21 -6.76 -1.36 8.84
N ILE A 22 -6.23 -2.53 8.51
CA ILE A 22 -6.12 -3.65 9.45
C ILE A 22 -5.14 -3.31 10.57
N GLY A 23 -3.95 -2.80 10.25
CA GLY A 23 -2.94 -2.46 11.26
C GLY A 23 -3.42 -1.40 12.25
N ILE A 24 -4.08 -0.34 11.76
CA ILE A 24 -4.64 0.71 12.63
C ILE A 24 -5.84 0.18 13.41
N GLY A 25 -6.75 -0.55 12.75
CA GLY A 25 -7.96 -1.09 13.39
C GLY A 25 -7.66 -2.13 14.48
N TYR A 26 -6.65 -2.98 14.28
CA TYR A 26 -6.27 -3.99 15.27
C TYR A 26 -5.71 -3.35 16.54
N CYS A 27 -4.94 -2.28 16.39
CA CYS A 27 -4.46 -1.46 17.50
C CYS A 27 -5.62 -0.86 18.31
N VAL A 28 -6.66 -0.36 17.62
CA VAL A 28 -7.85 0.23 18.26
C VAL A 28 -8.72 -0.82 18.97
N VAL A 29 -8.87 -2.02 18.39
CA VAL A 29 -9.81 -3.04 18.89
C VAL A 29 -9.17 -3.95 19.95
N VAL A 30 -7.90 -4.34 19.76
CA VAL A 30 -7.25 -5.40 20.53
C VAL A 30 -6.19 -4.85 21.49
N GLY A 31 -5.74 -3.60 21.31
CA GLY A 31 -4.81 -2.92 22.20
C GLY A 31 -3.38 -3.47 22.18
N THR A 32 -3.07 -4.39 21.29
CA THR A 32 -1.68 -4.65 20.90
C THR A 32 -1.23 -3.46 20.06
N CYS A 33 -0.06 -2.89 20.34
CA CYS A 33 0.51 -1.80 19.51
C CYS A 33 1.76 -2.23 18.72
N LEU A 34 2.41 -3.33 19.13
CA LEU A 34 3.73 -3.72 18.61
C LEU A 34 3.65 -4.63 17.37
N ALA A 35 2.71 -5.58 17.34
CA ALA A 35 2.48 -6.45 16.17
C ALA A 35 1.87 -5.66 14.99
N ASP A 36 1.15 -4.62 15.35
CA ASP A 36 0.33 -3.70 14.56
C ASP A 36 1.24 -2.70 13.84
N PHE A 37 2.34 -2.32 14.50
CA PHE A 37 3.39 -1.50 13.91
C PHE A 37 4.02 -2.18 12.68
N ALA A 38 4.26 -3.48 12.73
CA ALA A 38 4.83 -4.22 11.59
C ALA A 38 3.85 -4.27 10.41
N VAL A 39 2.55 -4.42 10.67
CA VAL A 39 1.50 -4.44 9.64
C VAL A 39 1.35 -3.06 8.99
N VAL A 40 1.39 -1.99 9.77
CA VAL A 40 1.38 -0.61 9.27
C VAL A 40 2.64 -0.31 8.46
N VAL A 41 3.82 -0.71 8.93
CA VAL A 41 5.09 -0.56 8.19
C VAL A 41 5.05 -1.33 6.87
N ALA A 42 4.54 -2.56 6.87
CA ALA A 42 4.39 -3.35 5.65
C ALA A 42 3.41 -2.70 4.66
N GLY A 43 2.25 -2.22 5.14
CA GLY A 43 1.28 -1.51 4.30
C GLY A 43 1.83 -0.21 3.71
N LEU A 44 2.60 0.55 4.50
CA LEU A 44 3.25 1.77 4.06
C LEU A 44 4.33 1.47 3.02
N PHE A 45 5.15 0.44 3.25
CA PHE A 45 6.20 0.03 2.32
C PHE A 45 5.63 -0.40 0.97
N VAL A 46 4.55 -1.19 0.97
CA VAL A 46 3.82 -1.58 -0.25
C VAL A 46 3.23 -0.35 -0.94
N GLY A 47 2.71 0.63 -0.18
CA GLY A 47 2.20 1.89 -0.72
C GLY A 47 3.28 2.72 -1.41
N TRP A 48 4.48 2.82 -0.84
CA TRP A 48 5.62 3.50 -1.47
C TRP A 48 6.09 2.79 -2.74
N ILE A 49 6.19 1.46 -2.74
CA ILE A 49 6.50 0.68 -3.95
C ILE A 49 5.45 0.98 -5.03
N ALA A 50 4.16 0.96 -4.68
CA ALA A 50 3.09 1.32 -5.60
C ALA A 50 3.29 2.72 -6.18
N LEU A 51 3.59 3.70 -5.33
CA LEU A 51 3.80 5.08 -5.74
C LEU A 51 4.95 5.20 -6.75
N PHE A 52 6.12 4.63 -6.46
CA PHE A 52 7.27 4.67 -7.37
C PHE A 52 7.04 3.88 -8.66
N TYR A 53 6.40 2.72 -8.58
CA TYR A 53 6.14 1.88 -9.75
C TYR A 53 5.10 2.53 -10.68
N CYS A 54 4.06 3.12 -10.10
CA CYS A 54 2.96 3.72 -10.86
C CYS A 54 3.29 5.12 -11.37
N VAL A 55 3.91 5.97 -10.54
CA VAL A 55 4.34 7.30 -10.96
C VAL A 55 5.55 7.20 -11.87
N GLY A 56 6.56 6.38 -11.55
CA GLY A 56 7.74 6.20 -12.39
C GLY A 56 7.41 5.66 -13.79
N ASN A 57 6.42 4.77 -13.89
CA ASN A 57 5.93 4.28 -15.17
C ASN A 57 4.95 5.26 -15.88
N ALA A 58 4.46 6.27 -15.18
CA ALA A 58 3.56 7.30 -15.71
C ALA A 58 4.29 8.57 -16.16
N THR A 59 5.39 8.96 -15.51
CA THR A 59 5.99 10.30 -15.65
C THR A 59 7.27 10.38 -16.47
N ILE A 60 7.82 9.27 -17.02
CA ILE A 60 9.12 9.33 -17.72
C ILE A 60 9.14 8.76 -19.15
N TRP A 61 8.02 8.26 -19.66
CA TRP A 61 7.91 7.77 -21.04
C TRP A 61 6.70 8.39 -21.74
N GLY A 62 6.77 9.71 -21.90
CA GLY A 62 5.98 10.51 -22.83
C GLY A 62 6.93 11.28 -23.73
#